data_AF-Q49MA8-F1
#
_entry.id   AF-Q49MA8-F1
#
_cell.length_a   1.000
_cell.length_b   1.000
_cell.length_c   1.000
_cell.angle_alpha   90.00
_cell.angle_beta   90.00
_cell.angle_gamma   90.00
#
_symmetry.space_group_name_H-M   'P 1'
#
loop_
_entity.id
_entity.type
_entity.pdbx_description
1 polymer ?
#
loop_
_entity_poly.entity_id
_entity_poly.type
_entity_poly.pdbx_seq_one_letter_code
_entity_poly.pdbx_strand_id
1 'polypeptide(L)'
;NGFDNSGRRSPINWQKGDTVKQTLAAIRALANRYAKRTDVVNSIELVNEPFVPGGVQLDPLKKFYKDGYSIVRGVDSTVSVAISDGFQAPRSWNGFMAPKEFKNVHLDAHHYQVFDDAFKTFIDQHVKLACSLPKDRLSGVDKPLIVGEWSGAMTDCAMYL
;
A
#
# COMPACT_ATOMS: atom_id res chain seq x y z
N ASN A 1 8.23 -6.86 -0.13
CA ASN A 1 7.46 -8.12 -0.08
C ASN A 1 8.31 -9.39 -0.30
N GLY A 2 9.46 -9.36 -0.96
CA GLY A 2 10.16 -10.60 -1.37
C GLY A 2 9.65 -11.20 -2.69
N PHE A 3 8.73 -10.47 -3.35
CA PHE A 3 8.30 -10.70 -4.73
C PHE A 3 9.33 -10.07 -5.68
N ASP A 4 9.39 -10.54 -6.91
CA ASP A 4 10.28 -9.99 -7.92
C ASP A 4 9.97 -8.54 -8.28
N ASN A 5 8.69 -8.11 -8.19
CA ASN A 5 8.25 -6.73 -8.41
C ASN A 5 8.98 -5.71 -7.50
N SER A 6 9.55 -6.16 -6.38
CA SER A 6 10.36 -5.32 -5.48
C SER A 6 11.81 -5.14 -5.94
N GLY A 7 12.19 -5.71 -7.08
CA GLY A 7 13.55 -5.74 -7.61
C GLY A 7 14.44 -6.83 -6.99
N ARG A 8 13.97 -7.53 -5.94
CA ARG A 8 14.70 -8.63 -5.31
C ARG A 8 13.75 -9.70 -4.77
N ARG A 9 13.64 -10.79 -5.53
CA ARG A 9 12.91 -12.00 -5.12
C ARG A 9 13.61 -12.73 -3.95
N SER A 10 12.84 -13.48 -3.18
CA SER A 10 13.29 -14.30 -2.03
C SER A 10 13.63 -13.43 -0.79
N PRO A 11 14.29 -13.91 0.29
CA PRO A 11 13.89 -13.56 1.67
C PRO A 11 13.61 -12.08 1.96
N ILE A 12 12.56 -11.81 2.72
CA ILE A 12 12.28 -10.45 3.18
C ILE A 12 13.36 -10.02 4.20
N ASN A 13 14.22 -9.12 3.76
CA ASN A 13 15.28 -8.53 4.60
C ASN A 13 15.03 -7.06 4.94
N TRP A 14 13.96 -6.48 4.40
CA TRP A 14 13.49 -5.17 4.83
C TRP A 14 13.06 -5.25 6.31
N GLN A 15 13.32 -4.19 7.10
CA GLN A 15 13.27 -4.16 8.57
C GLN A 15 14.44 -4.85 9.31
N LYS A 16 15.51 -5.23 8.60
CA LYS A 16 16.77 -5.69 9.21
C LYS A 16 17.88 -4.66 8.98
N GLY A 17 18.80 -4.52 9.94
CA GLY A 17 19.90 -3.56 9.88
C GLY A 17 19.41 -2.15 9.53
N ASP A 18 20.09 -1.50 8.57
CA ASP A 18 19.79 -0.12 8.15
C ASP A 18 18.74 0.00 7.01
N THR A 19 18.10 -1.09 6.60
CA THR A 19 17.23 -1.09 5.40
C THR A 19 16.08 -0.08 5.48
N VAL A 20 15.45 0.08 6.65
CA VAL A 20 14.37 1.06 6.86
C VAL A 20 14.91 2.49 6.79
N LYS A 21 16.08 2.75 7.38
CA LYS A 21 16.74 4.06 7.34
C LYS A 21 17.12 4.45 5.91
N GLN A 22 17.63 3.49 5.13
CA GLN A 22 17.93 3.70 3.70
C GLN A 22 16.66 3.98 2.90
N THR A 23 15.56 3.27 3.19
CA THR A 23 14.25 3.51 2.54
C THR A 23 13.73 4.93 2.85
N LEU A 24 13.82 5.37 4.10
CA LEU A 24 13.45 6.74 4.50
C LEU A 24 14.33 7.81 3.82
N ALA A 25 15.62 7.53 3.60
CA ALA A 25 16.50 8.42 2.84
C ALA A 25 16.05 8.55 1.38
N ALA A 26 15.61 7.45 0.75
CA ALA A 26 15.05 7.45 -0.59
C ALA A 26 13.72 8.25 -0.65
N ILE A 27 12.82 8.06 0.33
CA ILE A 27 11.57 8.86 0.44
C ILE A 27 11.90 10.35 0.57
N ARG A 28 12.91 10.72 1.36
CA ARG A 28 13.33 12.13 1.50
C ARG A 28 13.80 12.70 0.16
N ALA A 29 14.60 11.96 -0.59
CA ALA A 29 15.03 12.38 -1.92
C ALA A 29 13.84 12.53 -2.88
N LEU A 30 12.89 11.59 -2.86
CA LEU A 30 11.66 11.63 -3.65
C LEU A 30 10.79 12.85 -3.29
N ALA A 31 10.55 13.08 -2.00
CA ALA A 31 9.77 14.20 -1.50
C ALA A 31 10.42 15.54 -1.87
N ASN A 32 11.72 15.72 -1.63
CA ASN A 32 12.45 16.93 -2.01
C ASN A 32 12.33 17.26 -3.51
N ARG A 33 12.26 16.23 -4.36
CA ARG A 33 12.17 16.39 -5.81
C ARG A 33 10.75 16.66 -6.30
N TYR A 34 9.73 16.04 -5.70
CA TYR A 34 8.39 15.97 -6.28
C TYR A 34 7.25 16.50 -5.41
N ALA A 35 7.40 16.56 -4.07
CA ALA A 35 6.30 16.93 -3.17
C ALA A 35 5.74 18.34 -3.40
N LYS A 36 6.56 19.26 -3.92
CA LYS A 36 6.14 20.64 -4.23
C LYS A 36 5.48 20.81 -5.61
N ARG A 37 5.46 19.76 -6.43
CA ARG A 37 4.84 19.77 -7.77
C ARG A 37 3.37 19.39 -7.69
N THR A 38 2.63 20.10 -6.84
CA THR A 38 1.26 19.72 -6.41
C THR A 38 0.21 19.90 -7.50
N ASP A 39 0.55 20.54 -8.61
CA ASP A 39 -0.25 20.62 -9.83
C ASP A 39 -0.26 19.31 -10.65
N VAL A 40 0.70 18.41 -10.41
CA VAL A 40 0.83 17.13 -11.12
C VAL A 40 0.91 15.94 -10.16
N VAL A 41 1.69 16.07 -9.08
CA VAL A 41 1.93 15.01 -8.10
C VAL A 41 0.90 15.14 -6.98
N ASN A 42 -0.11 14.29 -7.02
CA ASN A 42 -1.19 14.29 -6.02
C ASN A 42 -0.80 13.56 -4.72
N SER A 43 0.00 12.50 -4.83
CA SER A 43 0.38 11.65 -3.69
C SER A 43 1.78 11.09 -3.84
N ILE A 44 2.42 10.81 -2.71
CA ILE A 44 3.64 10.00 -2.61
C ILE A 44 3.31 8.77 -1.77
N GLU A 45 3.42 7.59 -2.35
CA GLU A 45 3.32 6.34 -1.59
C GLU A 45 4.67 5.98 -0.95
N LEU A 46 4.65 5.57 0.32
CA LEU A 46 5.87 5.38 1.10
C LEU A 46 6.58 4.06 0.78
N VAL A 47 5.84 2.98 0.56
CA VAL A 47 6.38 1.67 0.16
C VAL A 47 5.26 0.82 -0.44
N ASN A 48 5.55 0.18 -1.57
CA ASN A 48 4.62 -0.76 -2.18
C ASN A 48 4.61 -2.10 -1.43
N GLU A 49 3.42 -2.66 -1.22
CA GLU A 49 3.19 -4.04 -0.76
C GLU A 49 4.16 -4.56 0.32
N PRO A 50 4.23 -3.95 1.52
CA PRO A 50 4.97 -4.55 2.62
C PRO A 50 4.24 -5.83 3.08
N PHE A 51 4.79 -7.00 2.73
CA PHE A 51 4.13 -8.29 2.97
C PHE A 51 4.19 -8.72 4.46
N VAL A 52 3.25 -8.22 5.27
CA VAL A 52 3.13 -8.53 6.70
C VAL A 52 2.98 -10.04 6.95
N PRO A 53 2.10 -10.78 6.23
CA PRO A 53 2.01 -12.24 6.39
C PRO A 53 3.33 -12.98 6.09
N GLY A 54 4.20 -12.40 5.25
CA GLY A 54 5.51 -12.98 4.90
C GLY A 54 6.65 -12.64 5.86
N GLY A 55 6.38 -11.90 6.94
CA GLY A 55 7.37 -11.60 7.98
C GLY A 55 7.77 -10.13 8.11
N VAL A 56 7.13 -9.21 7.39
CA VAL A 56 7.22 -7.78 7.74
C VAL A 56 6.46 -7.55 9.05
N GLN A 57 7.13 -7.00 10.07
CA GLN A 57 6.53 -6.72 11.36
C GLN A 57 5.66 -5.45 11.29
N LEU A 58 4.44 -5.54 11.82
CA LEU A 58 3.43 -4.48 11.73
C LEU A 58 3.81 -3.22 12.51
N ASP A 59 4.35 -3.34 13.73
CA ASP A 59 4.69 -2.17 14.55
C ASP A 59 5.87 -1.36 13.98
N PRO A 60 6.98 -1.99 13.54
CA PRO A 60 8.02 -1.29 12.81
C PRO A 60 7.52 -0.68 11.49
N LEU A 61 6.55 -1.30 10.80
CA LEU A 61 5.91 -0.74 9.60
C LEU A 61 5.11 0.53 9.94
N LYS A 62 4.29 0.48 10.99
CA LYS A 62 3.56 1.66 11.50
C LYS A 62 4.49 2.80 11.87
N LYS A 63 5.63 2.50 12.50
CA LYS A 63 6.65 3.50 12.79
C LYS A 63 7.23 4.10 11.50
N PHE A 64 7.60 3.25 10.54
CA PHE A 64 8.10 3.68 9.23
C PHE A 64 7.11 4.61 8.51
N TYR A 65 5.81 4.31 8.54
CA TYR A 65 4.78 5.19 7.96
C TYR A 65 4.71 6.57 8.62
N LYS A 66 4.78 6.64 9.95
CA LYS A 66 4.84 7.93 10.66
C LYS A 66 6.11 8.71 10.31
N ASP A 67 7.25 8.04 10.25
CA ASP A 67 8.53 8.66 9.90
C ASP A 67 8.52 9.18 8.45
N GLY A 68 8.05 8.38 7.49
CA GLY A 68 7.91 8.76 6.08
C GLY A 68 6.93 9.89 5.86
N TYR A 69 5.77 9.86 6.54
CA TYR A 69 4.81 10.96 6.55
C TYR A 69 5.46 12.26 7.05
N SER A 70 6.23 12.19 8.14
CA SER A 70 6.92 13.36 8.71
C SER A 70 7.95 13.93 7.75
N ILE A 71 8.65 13.08 7.00
CA ILE A 71 9.56 13.51 5.93
C ILE A 71 8.81 14.26 4.84
N VAL A 72 7.71 13.70 4.31
CA VAL A 72 6.93 14.34 3.25
C VAL A 72 6.35 15.68 3.74
N ARG A 73 5.76 15.71 4.93
CA ARG A 73 5.21 16.93 5.56
C ARG A 73 6.25 17.99 5.85
N GLY A 74 7.50 17.60 6.11
CA GLY A 74 8.61 18.53 6.25
C GLY A 74 8.98 19.25 4.95
N VAL A 75 8.56 18.72 3.79
CA VAL A 75 8.82 19.32 2.47
C VAL A 75 7.59 20.07 1.94
N ASP A 76 6.42 19.46 2.05
CA ASP A 76 5.13 20.05 1.63
C ASP A 76 3.97 19.58 2.52
N SER A 77 3.09 20.52 2.89
CA SER A 77 1.98 20.28 3.82
C SER A 77 0.70 19.78 3.16
N THR A 78 0.64 19.79 1.83
CA THR A 78 -0.59 19.57 1.05
C THR A 78 -0.58 18.28 0.23
N VAL A 79 0.57 17.88 -0.32
CA VAL A 79 0.68 16.63 -1.09
C VAL A 79 0.21 15.44 -0.25
N SER A 80 -0.53 14.53 -0.86
CA SER A 80 -1.01 13.36 -0.14
C SER A 80 0.12 12.39 0.18
N VAL A 81 -0.04 11.61 1.25
CA VAL A 81 0.82 10.48 1.59
C VAL A 81 -0.03 9.22 1.51
N ALA A 82 0.34 8.29 0.64
CA ALA A 82 -0.31 6.99 0.56
C ALA A 82 0.48 5.94 1.36
N ILE A 83 -0.26 5.04 2.00
CA ILE A 83 0.28 3.88 2.69
C ILE A 83 -0.42 2.61 2.19
N SER A 84 0.34 1.59 1.82
CA SER A 84 -0.21 0.28 1.51
C SER A 84 -0.82 -0.38 2.75
N ASP A 85 -1.91 -1.13 2.57
CA ASP A 85 -2.57 -1.90 3.62
C ASP A 85 -1.72 -3.07 4.18
N GLY A 86 -0.59 -3.38 3.54
CA GLY A 86 0.32 -4.44 3.96
C GLY A 86 -0.33 -5.83 3.96
N PHE A 87 -1.29 -6.08 3.07
CA PHE A 87 -2.08 -7.30 2.98
C PHE A 87 -2.92 -7.57 4.25
N GLN A 88 -3.23 -6.52 5.01
CA GLN A 88 -4.14 -6.59 6.15
C GLN A 88 -5.54 -6.16 5.72
N ALA A 89 -6.57 -6.56 6.47
CA ALA A 89 -7.91 -6.03 6.25
C ALA A 89 -7.89 -4.49 6.38
N PRO A 90 -8.36 -3.70 5.39
CA PRO A 90 -8.22 -2.24 5.40
C PRO A 90 -8.72 -1.55 6.69
N ARG A 91 -9.81 -2.06 7.28
CA ARG A 91 -10.37 -1.56 8.55
C ARG A 91 -9.44 -1.73 9.77
N SER A 92 -8.46 -2.63 9.74
CA SER A 92 -7.49 -2.80 10.83
C SER A 92 -6.55 -1.60 10.99
N TRP A 93 -6.47 -0.75 9.96
CA TRP A 93 -5.75 0.50 9.99
C TRP A 93 -6.56 1.65 10.59
N ASN A 94 -7.82 1.47 10.98
CA ASN A 94 -8.60 2.52 11.60
C ASN A 94 -7.97 2.97 12.94
N GLY A 95 -8.04 4.26 13.21
CA GLY A 95 -7.37 4.92 14.34
C GLY A 95 -5.87 5.15 14.14
N PHE A 96 -5.22 4.42 13.23
CA PHE A 96 -3.83 4.68 12.87
C PHE A 96 -3.73 5.81 11.85
N MET A 97 -2.93 6.83 12.18
CA MET A 97 -2.78 8.04 11.37
C MET A 97 -4.14 8.68 11.02
N ALA A 98 -5.02 8.77 12.03
CA ALA A 98 -6.37 9.27 11.87
C ALA A 98 -6.41 10.76 11.47
N PRO A 99 -7.47 11.22 10.75
CA PRO A 99 -7.59 12.58 10.21
C PRO A 99 -7.45 13.72 11.22
N LYS A 100 -7.68 13.45 12.51
CA LYS A 100 -7.55 14.44 13.59
C LYS A 100 -6.11 14.92 13.78
N GLU A 101 -5.14 14.03 13.60
CA GLU A 101 -3.71 14.29 13.83
C GLU A 101 -2.90 14.29 12.53
N PHE A 102 -3.36 13.55 11.52
CA PHE A 102 -2.67 13.38 10.24
C PHE A 102 -3.57 13.88 9.11
N LYS A 103 -3.02 14.68 8.20
CA LYS A 103 -3.76 15.27 7.07
C LYS A 103 -3.35 14.61 5.77
N ASN A 104 -4.29 14.45 4.85
CA ASN A 104 -4.07 13.93 3.50
C ASN A 104 -3.32 12.59 3.48
N VAL A 105 -3.78 11.64 4.32
CA VAL A 105 -3.30 10.26 4.33
C VAL A 105 -4.32 9.39 3.62
N HIS A 106 -3.85 8.60 2.65
CA HIS A 106 -4.69 7.65 1.92
C HIS A 106 -4.22 6.23 2.24
N LEU A 107 -5.17 5.31 2.29
CA LEU A 107 -4.88 3.88 2.32
C LEU A 107 -4.93 3.34 0.90
N ASP A 108 -3.89 2.65 0.47
CA ASP A 108 -3.86 1.90 -0.77
C ASP A 108 -4.12 0.42 -0.50
N ALA A 109 -5.05 -0.16 -1.23
CA ALA A 109 -5.39 -1.57 -1.19
C ALA A 109 -5.32 -2.17 -2.59
N HIS A 110 -4.80 -3.38 -2.72
CA HIS A 110 -4.69 -4.06 -4.01
C HIS A 110 -5.72 -5.18 -4.08
N HIS A 111 -6.43 -5.31 -5.20
CA HIS A 111 -7.46 -6.34 -5.36
C HIS A 111 -7.27 -7.14 -6.65
N TYR A 112 -7.01 -8.44 -6.46
CA TYR A 112 -6.85 -9.42 -7.53
C TYR A 112 -7.64 -10.69 -7.19
N GLN A 113 -8.07 -11.42 -8.21
CA GLN A 113 -8.81 -12.67 -8.09
C GLN A 113 -8.14 -13.80 -8.88
N VAL A 114 -6.80 -13.87 -8.87
CA VAL A 114 -6.04 -14.84 -9.68
C VAL A 114 -4.92 -15.56 -8.92
N PHE A 115 -4.56 -15.10 -7.72
CA PHE A 115 -3.43 -15.65 -6.95
C PHE A 115 -3.82 -16.68 -5.88
N ASP A 116 -5.08 -17.12 -5.89
CA ASP A 116 -5.60 -18.16 -5.01
C ASP A 116 -6.54 -19.06 -5.81
N ASP A 117 -6.43 -20.39 -5.59
CA ASP A 117 -7.27 -21.39 -6.24
C ASP A 117 -8.77 -21.19 -5.94
N ALA A 118 -9.12 -20.52 -4.84
CA ALA A 118 -10.48 -20.14 -4.51
C ALA A 118 -11.15 -19.26 -5.58
N PHE A 119 -10.35 -18.63 -6.45
CA PHE A 119 -10.83 -17.80 -7.54
C PHE A 119 -10.88 -18.52 -8.89
N LYS A 120 -10.59 -19.83 -8.96
CA LYS A 120 -10.85 -20.64 -10.17
C LYS A 120 -12.34 -20.94 -10.31
N THR A 121 -13.11 -19.91 -10.62
CA THR A 121 -14.57 -19.94 -10.59
C THR A 121 -15.20 -19.37 -11.87
N PHE A 122 -16.53 -19.46 -11.97
CA PHE A 122 -17.31 -18.89 -13.07
C PHE A 122 -17.33 -17.36 -13.02
N ILE A 123 -17.44 -16.74 -14.19
CA ILE A 123 -17.47 -15.27 -14.36
C ILE A 123 -18.48 -14.57 -13.43
N ASP A 124 -19.67 -15.13 -13.25
CA ASP A 124 -20.70 -14.53 -12.39
C ASP A 124 -20.24 -14.42 -10.93
N GLN A 125 -19.40 -15.34 -10.45
CA GLN A 125 -18.85 -15.27 -9.10
C GLN A 125 -17.76 -14.20 -9.01
N HIS A 126 -16.89 -14.08 -10.01
CA HIS A 126 -15.90 -13.00 -10.07
C HIS A 126 -16.54 -11.61 -10.06
N VAL A 127 -17.60 -11.43 -10.87
CA VAL A 127 -18.36 -10.18 -10.93
C VAL A 127 -19.04 -9.91 -9.58
N LYS A 128 -19.68 -10.91 -8.97
CA LYS A 128 -20.29 -10.75 -7.63
C LYS A 128 -19.27 -10.32 -6.58
N LEU A 129 -18.09 -10.96 -6.54
CA LEU A 129 -17.00 -10.61 -5.61
C LEU A 129 -16.47 -9.20 -5.84
N ALA A 130 -16.29 -8.79 -7.10
CA ALA A 130 -15.87 -7.42 -7.43
C ALA A 130 -16.92 -6.39 -7.00
N CYS A 131 -18.21 -6.66 -7.26
CA CYS A 131 -19.31 -5.78 -6.86
C CYS A 131 -19.50 -5.71 -5.33
N SER A 132 -19.17 -6.78 -4.60
CA SER A 132 -19.32 -6.81 -3.14
C SER A 132 -18.13 -6.21 -2.40
N LEU A 133 -16.94 -6.14 -3.04
CA LEU A 133 -15.70 -5.61 -2.46
C LEU A 133 -15.88 -4.26 -1.73
N PRO A 134 -16.51 -3.22 -2.32
CA PRO A 134 -16.69 -1.95 -1.61
C PRO A 134 -17.46 -2.12 -0.30
N LYS A 135 -18.52 -2.92 -0.29
CA LYS A 135 -19.35 -3.15 0.90
C LYS A 135 -18.63 -4.01 1.93
N ASP A 136 -18.05 -5.13 1.50
CA ASP A 136 -17.62 -6.19 2.42
C ASP A 136 -16.24 -5.89 3.04
N ARG A 137 -15.33 -5.32 2.25
CA ARG A 137 -13.92 -5.11 2.63
C ARG A 137 -13.55 -3.64 2.83
N LEU A 138 -14.00 -2.76 1.95
CA LEU A 138 -13.47 -1.38 1.87
C LEU A 138 -14.30 -0.38 2.68
N SER A 139 -15.60 -0.64 2.89
CA SER A 139 -16.47 0.25 3.64
C SER A 139 -16.08 0.33 5.12
N GLY A 140 -16.25 1.53 5.70
CA GLY A 140 -15.96 1.80 7.10
C GLY A 140 -14.49 2.05 7.42
N VAL A 141 -13.62 2.22 6.41
CA VAL A 141 -12.26 2.74 6.60
C VAL A 141 -12.32 4.24 6.94
N ASP A 142 -11.53 4.68 7.91
CA ASP A 142 -11.57 6.04 8.49
C ASP A 142 -10.73 7.09 7.76
N LYS A 143 -10.23 6.75 6.57
CA LYS A 143 -9.41 7.58 5.68
C LYS A 143 -9.84 7.32 4.24
N PRO A 144 -9.58 8.26 3.32
CA PRO A 144 -9.67 7.99 1.90
C PRO A 144 -8.92 6.71 1.53
N LEU A 145 -9.60 5.83 0.79
CA LEU A 145 -9.05 4.57 0.31
C LEU A 145 -9.07 4.57 -1.21
N ILE A 146 -7.97 4.11 -1.81
CA ILE A 146 -7.84 3.91 -3.24
C ILE A 146 -7.56 2.43 -3.47
N VAL A 147 -8.16 1.85 -4.51
CA VAL A 147 -7.71 0.55 -5.03
C VAL A 147 -6.62 0.86 -6.07
N GLY A 148 -5.37 0.96 -5.62
CA GLY A 148 -4.24 1.40 -6.46
C GLY A 148 -3.85 0.39 -7.53
N GLU A 149 -4.04 -0.89 -7.23
CA GLU A 149 -3.80 -1.97 -8.16
C GLU A 149 -5.00 -2.93 -8.28
N TRP A 150 -5.35 -3.24 -9.53
CA TRP A 150 -6.34 -4.23 -9.94
C TRP A 150 -6.11 -4.58 -11.43
N SER A 151 -6.71 -5.66 -11.91
CA SER A 151 -6.66 -6.01 -13.33
C SER A 151 -7.94 -6.72 -13.80
N GLY A 152 -8.06 -6.89 -15.12
CA GLY A 152 -9.09 -7.73 -15.75
C GLY A 152 -8.69 -9.21 -15.87
N ALA A 153 -7.60 -9.63 -15.24
CA ALA A 153 -7.15 -11.02 -15.30
C ALA A 153 -8.14 -11.94 -14.56
N MET A 154 -8.51 -13.04 -15.21
CA MET A 154 -9.31 -14.14 -14.61
C MET A 154 -8.49 -15.44 -14.50
N THR A 155 -7.21 -15.37 -14.86
CA THR A 155 -6.25 -16.47 -14.81
C THR A 155 -4.88 -15.91 -14.47
N ASP A 156 -4.02 -16.75 -13.93
CA ASP A 156 -2.58 -16.52 -13.74
C ASP A 156 -1.73 -17.13 -14.87
N CYS A 157 -2.34 -17.44 -16.02
CA CYS A 157 -1.66 -18.11 -17.15
C CYS A 157 -0.61 -17.25 -17.87
N ALA A 158 -0.54 -15.95 -17.59
CA ALA A 158 0.49 -15.10 -18.17
C ALA A 158 1.87 -15.63 -17.76
N MET A 159 2.76 -15.82 -18.73
CA MET A 159 4.07 -16.39 -18.46
C MET A 159 4.86 -15.49 -17.51
N TYR A 160 5.30 -16.05 -16.38
CA TYR A 160 6.03 -15.36 -15.31
C TYR A 160 5.23 -14.26 -14.58
N LEU A 161 3.91 -14.45 -14.46
CA LEU A 161 3.10 -13.65 -13.54
C LEU A 161 3.54 -13.85 -12.09
#